data_AF-A0A7M4A362-F1
#
_entry.id   AF-A0A7M4A362-F1
#
_cell.length_a   1.000
_cell.length_b   1.000
_cell.length_c   1.000
_cell.angle_alpha   90.00
_cell.angle_beta   90.00
_cell.angle_gamma   90.00
#
_symmetry.space_group_name_H-M   'P 1'
#
loop_
_entity.id
_entity.type
_entity.pdbx_description
1 polymer ?
#
loop_
_entity_poly.entity_id
_entity_poly.type
_entity_poly.pdbx_seq_one_letter_code
_entity_poly.pdbx_strand_id
1 'polypeptide(L)' 'MSVHIAFETPQDVQEQVYEMVKSLGKDGRGRLKKGANEVTKAAERGTAQMIVMAENVNPGELLAHIPMICKEKSIPF' A
#
# COMPACT_ATOMS: atom_id res chain seq x y z
N MET A 1 -10.57 10.09 11.03
CA MET A 1 -10.22 9.41 9.76
C MET A 1 -9.09 10.17 9.13
N SER A 2 -8.01 9.49 8.77
CA SER A 2 -6.94 10.11 7.98
C SER A 2 -7.40 10.29 6.53
N VAL A 3 -6.88 11.31 5.85
CA VAL A 3 -7.33 11.75 4.52
C VAL A 3 -7.13 10.67 3.43
N HIS A 4 -6.21 9.72 3.64
CA HIS A 4 -5.84 8.68 2.68
C HIS A 4 -6.63 7.37 2.79
N ILE A 5 -7.51 7.23 3.79
CA ILE A 5 -8.28 5.99 4.00
C ILE A 5 -9.52 6.01 3.09
N ALA A 6 -9.55 5.13 2.09
CA ALA A 6 -10.63 5.09 1.10
C ALA A 6 -11.78 4.15 1.48
N PHE A 7 -11.51 3.09 2.25
CA PHE A 7 -12.48 2.11 2.72
C PHE A 7 -11.95 1.44 3.99
N GLU A 8 -12.87 0.90 4.80
CA GLU A 8 -12.51 0.10 5.97
C GLU A 8 -12.19 -1.34 5.54
N THR A 9 -11.08 -1.87 6.03
CA THR A 9 -10.67 -3.25 5.74
C THR A 9 -11.05 -4.16 6.92
N PRO A 10 -11.79 -5.26 6.71
CA PRO A 10 -12.07 -6.24 7.77
C PRO A 10 -10.79 -6.81 8.40
N GLN A 11 -10.82 -7.10 9.70
CA GLN A 11 -9.64 -7.52 10.46
C GLN A 11 -9.00 -8.81 9.93
N ASP A 12 -9.81 -9.77 9.50
CA ASP A 12 -9.38 -11.03 8.88
C ASP A 12 -8.55 -10.78 7.61
N VAL A 13 -8.98 -9.84 6.78
CA VAL A 13 -8.24 -9.44 5.56
C VAL A 13 -6.93 -8.73 5.93
N GLN A 14 -6.95 -7.85 6.94
CA GLN A 14 -5.74 -7.15 7.40
C GLN A 14 -4.66 -8.15 7.87
N GLU A 15 -5.05 -9.16 8.65
CA GLU A 15 -4.14 -10.19 9.15
C GLU A 15 -3.56 -11.05 8.00
N GLN A 16 -4.39 -11.41 7.02
CA GLN A 16 -3.94 -12.15 5.83
C GLN A 16 -2.93 -11.35 5.00
N VAL A 17 -3.20 -10.08 4.75
CA VAL A 17 -2.28 -9.19 4.02
C VAL A 17 -0.97 -9.02 4.78
N TYR A 18 -1.02 -8.91 6.10
CA TYR A 18 0.18 -8.78 6.94
C TYR A 18 1.08 -10.02 6.86
N GLU A 19 0.52 -11.22 6.99
CA GLU A 19 1.30 -12.46 6.88
C GLU A 19 1.83 -12.69 5.44
N MET A 20 1.09 -12.29 4.41
CA MET A 20 1.58 -12.28 3.03
C MET A 20 2.80 -11.38 2.86
N VAL A 21 2.75 -10.13 3.34
CA VAL A 21 3.89 -9.20 3.23
C VAL A 21 5.10 -9.70 4.03
N LYS A 22 4.86 -10.31 5.20
CA LYS A 22 5.90 -10.85 6.09
C LYS A 22 6.60 -12.07 5.50
N SER A 23 5.87 -13.00 4.90
CA SER A 23 6.45 -14.16 4.20
C SER A 23 7.28 -13.72 3.01
N LEU A 24 6.75 -12.83 2.15
CA LEU A 24 7.49 -12.26 1.01
C LEU A 24 8.77 -11.52 1.45
N GLY A 25 8.71 -10.81 2.58
CA GLY A 25 9.85 -10.11 3.14
C GLY A 25 10.94 -11.03 3.72
N LYS A 26 10.55 -12.19 4.27
CA LYS A 26 11.48 -13.18 4.86
C LYS A 26 12.12 -14.07 3.80
N ASP A 27 11.36 -14.52 2.82
CA ASP A 27 11.82 -15.51 1.84
C ASP A 27 12.81 -14.93 0.83
N GLY A 28 12.93 -13.59 0.74
CA GLY A 28 13.85 -12.88 -0.17
C GLY A 28 13.57 -13.08 -1.66
N ARG A 29 12.59 -13.92 -2.00
CA ARG A 29 12.18 -14.29 -3.36
C ARG A 29 11.17 -13.32 -3.98
N GLY A 30 10.68 -12.35 -3.19
CA GLY A 30 9.71 -11.34 -3.63
C GLY A 30 10.36 -9.99 -4.02
N ARG A 31 9.68 -9.25 -4.91
CA ARG A 31 10.00 -7.84 -5.20
C ARG A 31 9.11 -6.93 -4.35
N LEU A 32 9.63 -6.47 -3.22
CA LEU A 32 8.96 -5.50 -2.35
C LEU A 32 9.60 -4.12 -2.46
N LYS A 33 8.77 -3.09 -2.62
CA LYS A 33 9.16 -1.69 -2.51
C LYS A 33 8.69 -1.17 -1.15
N LYS A 34 9.61 -0.61 -0.37
CA LYS A 34 9.35 -0.16 1.00
C LYS A 34 9.53 1.36 1.09
N GLY A 35 8.66 2.01 1.84
CA GLY A 35 8.67 3.46 2.05
C GLY A 35 7.84 4.23 1.02
N ALA A 36 7.24 5.33 1.48
CA ALA A 36 6.27 6.12 0.71
C ALA A 36 6.79 6.56 -0.67
N ASN A 37 8.06 6.98 -0.76
CA ASN A 37 8.66 7.44 -2.01
C ASN A 37 8.76 6.34 -3.08
N GLU A 38 9.22 5.14 -2.70
CA GLU A 38 9.37 4.03 -3.65
C GLU A 38 8.00 3.46 -4.06
N VAL A 39 7.05 3.43 -3.13
CA VAL A 39 5.65 3.06 -3.40
C VAL A 39 5.01 4.04 -4.37
N THR A 40 5.19 5.36 -4.16
CA THR A 40 4.68 6.40 -5.05
C THR A 40 5.24 6.22 -6.46
N LYS A 41 6.57 6.04 -6.61
CA LYS A 41 7.18 5.78 -7.93
C LYS A 41 6.64 4.50 -8.57
N ALA A 42 6.42 3.45 -7.80
CA ALA A 42 5.89 2.19 -8.32
C ALA A 42 4.44 2.34 -8.81
N ALA A 43 3.62 3.10 -8.06
CA ALA A 43 2.26 3.48 -8.44
C ALA A 43 2.27 4.33 -9.70
N GLU A 44 3.04 5.43 -9.74
CA GLU A 44 3.18 6.33 -10.90
C GLU A 44 3.65 5.61 -12.17
N ARG A 45 4.52 4.60 -12.03
CA ARG A 45 5.00 3.80 -13.17
C ARG A 45 4.05 2.67 -13.56
N GLY A 46 2.98 2.41 -12.80
CA GLY A 46 2.07 1.29 -13.05
C GLY A 46 2.72 -0.09 -12.90
N THR A 47 3.78 -0.18 -12.09
CA THR A 47 4.54 -1.44 -11.90
C THR A 47 4.14 -2.18 -10.61
N ALA A 48 3.38 -1.52 -9.74
CA ALA A 48 2.87 -2.13 -8.53
C ALA A 48 1.71 -3.08 -8.84
N GLN A 49 1.80 -4.31 -8.33
CA GLN A 49 0.70 -5.28 -8.41
C GLN A 49 -0.33 -5.06 -7.30
N MET A 50 0.14 -4.62 -6.13
CA MET A 50 -0.65 -4.27 -4.97
C MET A 50 0.13 -3.26 -4.14
N ILE A 51 -0.57 -2.33 -3.50
CA ILE A 51 -0.02 -1.39 -2.54
C ILE A 51 -0.66 -1.66 -1.17
N VAL A 52 0.09 -1.45 -0.10
CA VAL A 52 -0.43 -1.55 1.27
C VAL A 52 -0.03 -0.27 1.98
N MET A 53 -0.99 0.37 2.64
CA MET A 53 -0.79 1.62 3.36
C MET A 53 -1.14 1.46 4.83
N ALA A 54 -0.35 2.07 5.69
CA ALA A 54 -0.65 2.13 7.11
C ALA A 54 -1.73 3.20 7.36
N GLU A 55 -2.68 2.91 8.26
CA GLU A 55 -3.73 3.86 8.64
C GLU A 55 -3.21 4.89 9.65
N ASN A 56 -2.22 4.53 10.46
CA ASN A 56 -1.66 5.35 11.54
C ASN A 56 -0.49 6.25 11.10
N VAL A 57 -0.63 6.91 9.95
CA VAL A 57 0.40 7.80 9.40
C VAL A 57 0.13 9.25 9.81
N ASN A 58 1.16 9.94 10.30
CA ASN A 58 1.11 11.35 10.67
C ASN A 58 2.36 12.07 10.11
N PRO A 59 2.20 13.13 9.30
CA PRO A 59 0.93 13.66 8.75
C PRO A 59 0.30 12.71 7.72
N GLY A 60 -1.03 12.54 7.77
CA GLY A 60 -1.78 11.67 6.86
C GLY A 60 -1.72 12.13 5.41
N GLU A 61 -1.45 13.42 5.21
CA GLU A 61 -1.22 14.08 3.92
C GLU A 61 -0.09 13.44 3.11
N LEU A 62 0.87 12.78 3.78
CA LEU A 62 1.98 12.08 3.13
C LEU A 62 1.53 10.96 2.18
N LEU A 63 0.34 10.40 2.38
CA LEU A 63 -0.20 9.31 1.57
C LEU A 63 -1.45 9.70 0.78
N ALA A 64 -1.92 10.95 0.88
CA ALA A 64 -3.20 11.36 0.31
C ALA A 64 -3.28 11.20 -1.22
N HIS A 65 -2.15 11.29 -1.93
CA HIS A 65 -2.08 11.13 -3.38
C HIS A 65 -2.10 9.67 -3.84
N ILE A 66 -1.66 8.73 -3.00
CA ILE A 66 -1.48 7.33 -3.42
C ILE A 66 -2.81 6.67 -3.81
N PRO A 67 -3.91 6.76 -3.03
CA PRO A 67 -5.20 6.19 -3.43
C PRO A 67 -5.72 6.73 -4.77
N MET A 68 -5.47 8.00 -5.09
CA MET A 68 -5.90 8.60 -6.37
C MET A 68 -5.15 7.98 -7.55
N ILE A 69 -3.81 7.88 -7.44
CA ILE A 69 -2.97 7.26 -8.47
C ILE A 69 -3.35 5.78 -8.67
N CYS A 70 -3.65 5.08 -7.57
CA CYS A 70 -4.05 3.69 -7.64
C CYS A 70 -5.38 3.50 -8.38
N LYS A 71 -6.38 4.36 -8.11
CA LYS A 71 -7.65 4.36 -8.84
C LYS A 71 -7.47 4.65 -10.33
N GLU A 72 -6.68 5.65 -10.68
CA GLU A 72 -6.42 6.02 -12.09
C GLU A 72 -5.76 4.87 -12.87
N LYS A 73 -4.84 4.15 -12.23
CA LYS A 73 -4.08 3.07 -12.87
C LYS A 73 -4.65 1.68 -12.62
N SER A 74 -5.82 1.57 -11.98
CA SER A 74 -6.45 0.30 -11.61
C SER A 74 -5.52 -0.62 -10.79
N ILE A 75 -4.73 -0.03 -9.89
CA ILE A 75 -3.85 -0.76 -8.96
C ILE A 75 -4.65 -1.02 -7.67
N PRO A 76 -4.72 -2.27 -7.19
CA PRO A 76 -5.34 -2.56 -5.89
C PRO A 76 -4.47 -2.04 -4.75
N PHE A 77 -5.08 -1.44 -3.74
CA PHE A 77 -4.41 -0.79 -2.60
C PHE A 77 -5.17 -1.01 -1.31
#